data_AF-A0A0J5M1X2-F1
#
_entry.id   AF-A0A0J5M1X2-F1
#
_cell.length_a   1.000
_cell.length_b   1.000
_cell.length_c   1.000
_cell.angle_alpha   90.00
_cell.angle_beta   90.00
_cell.angle_gamma   90.00
#
_symmetry.space_group_name_H-M   'P 1'
#
loop_
_entity.id
_entity.type
_entity.pdbx_description
1 polymer ?
#
loop_
_entity_poly.entity_id
_entity_poly.type
_entity_poly.pdbx_seq_one_letter_code
_entity_poly.pdbx_strand_id
1 'polypeptide(L)'
;MITSERAIQIAKEYAEKHQRGWDHDHHEATKVNLQGEPIWMISTSDIKYNEDLPWLMEHFPNPVYYYISMVSGLCIATGSRRNEILPVKRKGG
;
A
#
# COMPACT_ATOMS: atom_id res chain seq x y z
N MET A 1 -17.61 -4.31 -6.43
CA MET A 1 -16.44 -3.54 -5.95
C MET A 1 -15.97 -4.17 -4.65
N ILE A 2 -14.66 -4.26 -4.42
CA ILE A 2 -14.13 -4.79 -3.15
C ILE A 2 -14.30 -3.81 -1.99
N THR A 3 -14.36 -4.33 -0.77
CA THR A 3 -14.44 -3.51 0.45
C THR A 3 -13.08 -2.92 0.83
N SER A 4 -13.07 -1.99 1.78
CA SER A 4 -11.85 -1.43 2.39
C SER A 4 -10.98 -2.51 3.02
N GLU A 5 -11.58 -3.43 3.76
CA GLU A 5 -10.86 -4.51 4.46
C GLU A 5 -10.18 -5.43 3.45
N ARG A 6 -10.88 -5.76 2.35
CA ARG A 6 -10.29 -6.56 1.29
C ARG A 6 -9.16 -5.82 0.58
N ALA A 7 -9.29 -4.50 0.38
CA ALA A 7 -8.25 -3.69 -0.23
C ALA A 7 -6.99 -3.57 0.64
N ILE A 8 -7.14 -3.41 1.96
CA ILE A 8 -6.04 -3.43 2.94
C ILE A 8 -5.32 -4.79 2.88
N GLN A 9 -6.08 -5.90 2.89
CA GLN A 9 -5.50 -7.23 2.79
C GLN A 9 -4.71 -7.44 1.49
N ILE A 10 -5.23 -6.98 0.35
CA ILE A 10 -4.51 -7.05 -0.94
C ILE A 10 -3.23 -6.19 -0.90
N ALA A 11 -3.29 -5.00 -0.30
CA ALA A 11 -2.13 -4.12 -0.17
C ALA A 11 -1.04 -4.75 0.71
N LYS A 12 -1.42 -5.40 1.82
CA LYS A 12 -0.51 -6.16 2.68
C LYS A 12 0.17 -7.30 1.92
N GLU A 13 -0.62 -8.16 1.27
CA GLU A 13 -0.09 -9.28 0.46
C GLU A 13 0.85 -8.78 -0.65
N TYR A 14 0.51 -7.65 -1.27
CA TYR A 14 1.36 -7.01 -2.26
C TYR A 14 2.67 -6.49 -1.65
N ALA A 15 2.61 -5.83 -0.49
CA ALA A 15 3.76 -5.31 0.22
C ALA A 15 4.76 -6.42 0.58
N GLU A 16 4.27 -7.48 1.22
CA GLU A 16 5.06 -8.66 1.62
C GLU A 16 5.72 -9.31 0.40
N LYS A 17 4.93 -9.54 -0.67
CA LYS A 17 5.44 -10.17 -1.91
C LYS A 17 6.55 -9.37 -2.60
N HIS A 18 6.53 -8.04 -2.48
CA HIS A 18 7.48 -7.16 -3.16
C HIS A 18 8.51 -6.54 -2.19
N GLN A 19 8.58 -7.04 -0.94
CA GLN A 19 9.46 -6.53 0.11
C GLN A 19 9.37 -5.00 0.26
N ARG A 20 8.13 -4.49 0.24
CA ARG A 20 7.83 -3.08 0.47
C ARG A 20 7.33 -2.88 1.91
N GLY A 21 7.53 -1.69 2.43
CA GLY A 21 7.15 -1.31 3.78
C GLY A 21 5.66 -1.45 4.06
N TRP A 22 5.33 -1.98 5.24
CA TRP A 22 3.98 -2.14 5.74
C TRP A 22 3.93 -1.96 7.26
N ASP A 23 3.12 -1.03 7.73
CA ASP A 23 2.82 -0.88 9.15
C ASP A 23 1.60 -1.74 9.50
N HIS A 24 1.78 -2.72 10.39
CA HIS A 24 0.74 -3.65 10.79
C HIS A 24 -0.36 -3.00 11.64
N ASP A 25 -0.05 -1.90 12.32
CA ASP A 25 -0.96 -1.24 13.26
C ASP A 25 -1.58 0.03 12.65
N HIS A 26 -0.88 0.69 11.71
CA HIS A 26 -1.32 1.94 11.11
C HIS A 26 -1.47 1.85 9.58
N HIS A 27 -2.71 1.65 9.16
CA HIS A 27 -3.10 1.73 7.75
C HIS A 27 -4.51 2.30 7.58
N GLU A 28 -4.71 3.11 6.55
CA GLU A 28 -5.99 3.76 6.26
C GLU A 28 -6.39 3.51 4.81
N ALA A 29 -7.66 3.18 4.57
CA ALA A 29 -8.23 3.04 3.24
C ALA A 29 -9.10 4.25 2.88
N THR A 30 -8.74 4.96 1.82
CA THR A 30 -9.51 6.10 1.29
C THR A 30 -10.02 5.80 -0.12
N LYS A 31 -11.28 6.13 -0.39
CA LYS A 31 -11.83 6.05 -1.75
C LYS A 31 -11.28 7.18 -2.61
N VAL A 32 -10.72 6.84 -3.77
CA VAL A 32 -10.21 7.81 -4.76
C VAL A 32 -10.72 7.43 -6.14
N ASN A 33 -10.96 8.42 -6.99
CA ASN A 33 -11.20 8.21 -8.41
C ASN A 33 -9.91 8.53 -9.17
N LEU A 34 -9.31 7.51 -9.78
CA LEU A 34 -8.07 7.65 -10.55
C LEU A 34 -8.37 7.46 -12.03
N GLN A 35 -8.36 8.56 -12.80
CA GLN A 35 -8.61 8.55 -14.25
C GLN A 35 -9.95 7.86 -14.64
N GLY A 36 -10.97 7.98 -13.80
CA GLY A 36 -12.28 7.35 -14.02
C GLY A 36 -12.41 5.95 -13.43
N GLU A 37 -11.34 5.35 -12.92
CA GLU A 37 -11.37 4.08 -12.21
C GLU A 37 -11.58 4.31 -10.69
N PRO A 38 -12.61 3.69 -10.08
CA PRO A 38 -12.76 3.73 -8.62
C PRO A 38 -11.69 2.85 -7.97
N ILE A 39 -10.91 3.45 -7.07
CA ILE A 39 -9.80 2.79 -6.38
C ILE A 39 -9.83 3.02 -4.88
N TRP A 40 -9.28 2.06 -4.13
CA TRP A 40 -8.87 2.26 -2.75
C TRP A 40 -7.42 2.70 -2.72
N MET A 41 -7.15 3.88 -2.17
CA MET A 41 -5.80 4.30 -1.79
C MET A 41 -5.56 3.83 -0.34
N ILE A 42 -4.59 2.96 -0.15
CA ILE A 42 -4.15 2.52 1.17
C ILE A 42 -2.92 3.33 1.56
N SER A 43 -3.01 4.09 2.65
CA SER A 43 -1.91 4.85 3.24
C SER A 43 -1.36 4.08 4.43
N THR A 44 -0.04 3.90 4.48
CA THR A 44 0.67 3.26 5.59
C THR A 44 2.10 3.83 5.66
N SER A 45 3.01 3.17 6.37
CA SER A 45 4.42 3.51 6.41
C SER A 45 5.32 2.29 6.24
N ASP A 46 6.60 2.52 5.97
CA ASP A 46 7.64 1.48 5.92
C ASP A 46 8.31 1.24 7.27
N ILE A 47 7.61 1.51 8.38
CA ILE A 47 8.17 1.39 9.71
C ILE A 47 8.81 0.01 9.93
N LYS A 48 10.04 0.03 10.44
CA LYS A 48 10.78 -1.17 10.80
C LYS A 48 11.44 -0.96 12.16
N TYR A 49 11.12 -1.85 13.09
CA TYR A 49 11.76 -1.91 14.41
C TYR A 49 12.95 -2.87 14.37
N ASN A 50 13.94 -2.56 15.20
CA ASN A 50 15.11 -3.41 15.39
C ASN A 50 14.70 -4.74 16.06
N GLU A 51 15.28 -5.84 15.58
CA GLU A 51 14.94 -7.19 16.07
C GLU A 51 15.38 -7.41 17.53
N ASP A 52 16.51 -6.84 17.95
CA ASP A 52 17.05 -6.98 19.31
C ASP A 52 16.43 -5.97 20.29
N LEU A 53 16.03 -4.81 19.79
CA LEU A 53 15.45 -3.70 20.56
C LEU A 53 14.13 -3.27 19.91
N PRO A 54 12.99 -3.95 20.19
CA PRO A 54 11.71 -3.70 19.50
C PRO A 54 11.12 -2.29 19.68
N TRP A 55 11.65 -1.49 20.60
CA TRP A 55 11.31 -0.08 20.77
C TRP A 55 12.15 0.87 19.91
N LEU A 56 13.25 0.40 19.35
CA LEU A 56 14.15 1.18 18.54
C LEU A 56 13.75 1.06 17.06
N MET A 57 13.41 2.18 16.47
CA MET A 57 13.17 2.26 15.03
C MET A 57 14.51 2.17 14.29
N GLU A 58 14.62 1.32 13.27
CA GLU A 58 15.81 1.23 12.43
C GLU A 58 16.02 2.49 11.59
N HIS A 59 14.92 3.14 11.20
CA HIS A 59 14.91 4.40 10.47
C HIS A 59 13.62 5.18 10.75
N PHE A 60 13.61 6.45 10.36
CA PHE A 60 12.38 7.23 10.35
C PHE A 60 11.39 6.69 9.31
N PRO A 61 10.09 6.59 9.65
CA PRO A 61 9.12 5.96 8.78
C PRO A 61 8.79 6.89 7.63
N ASN A 62 8.85 6.36 6.41
CA ASN A 62 8.42 7.00 5.19
C ASN A 62 6.97 6.59 4.88
N PRO A 63 6.16 7.49 4.33
CA PRO A 63 4.82 7.14 3.90
C PRO A 63 4.86 6.20 2.69
N VAL A 64 3.98 5.21 2.70
CA VAL A 64 3.81 4.25 1.60
C VAL A 64 2.35 4.24 1.19
N TYR A 65 2.12 4.25 -0.13
CA TYR A 65 0.80 4.25 -0.72
C TYR A 65 0.62 3.07 -1.67
N TYR A 66 -0.52 2.39 -1.57
CA TYR A 66 -0.95 1.36 -2.51
C TYR A 66 -2.29 1.75 -3.13
N TYR A 67 -2.40 1.64 -4.45
CA TYR A 67 -3.63 1.98 -5.16
C TYR A 67 -4.26 0.69 -5.68
N ILE A 68 -5.36 0.27 -5.06
CA ILE A 68 -6.04 -0.99 -5.33
C ILE A 68 -7.31 -0.72 -6.14
N SER A 69 -7.42 -1.34 -7.31
CA SER A 69 -8.63 -1.29 -8.14
C SER A 69 -9.82 -1.85 -7.38
N MET A 70 -10.89 -1.06 -7.23
CA MET A 70 -12.11 -1.56 -6.59
C MET A 70 -12.79 -2.63 -7.45
N VAL A 71 -12.54 -2.64 -8.76
CA VAL A 71 -13.19 -3.54 -9.71
C VAL A 71 -12.42 -4.86 -9.82
N SER A 72 -11.12 -4.80 -10.08
CA SER A 72 -10.30 -5.98 -10.32
C SER A 72 -9.67 -6.58 -9.06
N GLY A 73 -9.60 -5.83 -7.96
CA GLY A 73 -8.91 -6.27 -6.75
C GLY A 73 -7.39 -6.41 -6.93
N LEU A 74 -6.82 -5.68 -7.90
CA LEU A 74 -5.38 -5.67 -8.15
C LEU A 74 -4.75 -4.37 -7.64
N CYS A 75 -3.52 -4.46 -7.14
CA CYS A 75 -2.66 -3.30 -6.95
C CYS A 75 -2.23 -2.77 -8.32
N ILE A 76 -2.69 -1.58 -8.68
CA ILE A 76 -2.47 -0.97 -10.01
C ILE A 76 -1.41 0.12 -10.01
N ALA A 77 -1.10 0.68 -8.84
CA ALA A 77 0.01 1.60 -8.65
C ALA A 77 0.52 1.57 -7.20
N THR A 78 1.68 2.16 -6.99
CA THR A 78 2.25 2.44 -5.65
C THR A 78 2.75 3.88 -5.58
N GLY A 79 3.02 4.38 -4.37
CA GLY A 79 3.63 5.68 -4.15
C GLY A 79 4.46 5.69 -2.87
N SER A 80 5.42 6.61 -2.81
CA SER A 80 6.26 6.91 -1.63
C SER A 80 6.02 8.33 -1.10
N ARG A 81 5.12 9.07 -1.77
CA ARG A 81 4.74 10.44 -1.44
C ARG A 81 3.25 10.61 -1.72
N ARG A 82 2.63 11.55 -1.00
CA ARG A 82 1.22 11.89 -1.22
C ARG A 82 1.03 12.33 -2.68
N ASN A 83 0.01 11.78 -3.35
CA ASN A 83 -0.32 12.01 -4.75
C ASN A 83 0.69 11.50 -5.79
N GLU A 84 1.73 10.76 -5.38
CA GLU A 84 2.61 10.06 -6.30
C GLU A 84 1.95 8.75 -6.74
N ILE A 85 1.80 8.55 -8.05
CA ILE A 85 1.14 7.39 -8.64
C ILE A 85 2.12 6.75 -9.62
N LEU A 86 2.80 5.69 -9.18
CA LEU A 86 3.71 4.90 -9.98
C LEU A 86 3.01 3.60 -10.40
N PRO A 87 2.58 3.48 -11.67
CA PRO A 87 1.88 2.30 -12.15
C PRO A 87 2.72 1.03 -11.96
N VAL A 88 2.10 -0.05 -11.50
CA VAL A 88 2.81 -1.32 -11.44
C VAL A 88 2.96 -1.88 -12.86
N LYS A 89 4.17 -2.29 -13.24
CA LYS A 89 4.37 -2.99 -14.52
C LYS A 89 3.55 -4.27 -14.49
N ARG A 90 2.49 -4.35 -15.31
CA ARG A 90 1.84 -5.63 -15.62
C ARG A 90 2.86 -6.46 -16.39
N LYS A 91 3.27 -7.62 -15.85
CA LYS A 91 3.95 -8.61 -16.68
C LYS A 91 2.96 -8.97 -17.79
N GLY A 92 3.25 -8.55 -19.02
CA GLY A 92 2.51 -8.99 -20.19
C GLY A 92 2.53 -10.51 -20.23
N GLY A 93 1.37 -11.10 -20.52
CA GLY A 93 1.24 -12.53 -20.78
C GLY A 93 1.96 -12.96 -22.05
#